data_AF-M1FWA2-F1
#
_entry.id   AF-M1FWA2-F1
#
_cell.length_a   1.000
_cell.length_b   1.000
_cell.length_c   1.000
_cell.angle_alpha   90.00
_cell.angle_beta   90.00
_cell.angle_gamma   90.00
#
_symmetry.space_group_name_H-M   'P 1'
#
loop_
_entity.id
_entity.type
_entity.pdbx_description
1 polymer ?
#
loop_
_entity_poly.entity_id
_entity_poly.type
_entity_poly.pdbx_seq_one_letter_code
_entity_poly.pdbx_strand_id
1 'polypeptide(L)'
;LDEPTQKLFKAIDNENPEAFKQALKGGADVNAFDKEGMTPLMSIVNVCAVSGDGQATLEKMAKLLIQNRSININAQSKQSVSTTRTRYDPSTQSEISEFITTSNMRKDTALHIACQVGAKDVVKILLTHPDIKTDIKNYEYKSPEDCIARGFERVIKLEFKKAQKANELLGALSSRNIYQAKRPLNQEFNPNCWKRSRNEEIETPLSLIIQSCLQGITSDNKEVLTKLLKHKELDFSQIKPIQAIEQNSWVKQIIEQAITERLTATINKKDLDDVKKLVEDNCFMSHAIVTAALRGVNNPIESITNYLNEKFPANTLQPLASTNDIPVGSEQVIQELKGELERTKAQLIEKERELDRVVRERTRGINKISQLEEDLRQEKSAQKTKIND
;
A
#
# COMPACT_ATOMS: atom_id res chain seq x y z
N LEU A 1 -13.36 16.97 -21.87
CA LEU A 1 -12.18 16.16 -21.50
C LEU A 1 -11.07 16.46 -22.49
N ASP A 2 -9.84 16.64 -22.04
CA ASP A 2 -8.65 16.71 -22.90
C ASP A 2 -8.33 15.33 -23.50
N GLU A 3 -7.46 15.29 -24.51
CA GLU A 3 -7.20 14.08 -25.30
C GLU A 3 -6.65 12.90 -24.46
N PRO A 4 -5.67 13.07 -23.54
CA PRO A 4 -5.18 11.97 -22.71
C PRO A 4 -6.28 11.37 -21.82
N THR A 5 -7.16 12.20 -21.26
CA THR A 5 -8.26 11.74 -20.42
C THR A 5 -9.33 11.00 -21.22
N GLN A 6 -9.64 11.45 -22.44
CA GLN A 6 -10.52 10.67 -23.33
C GLN A 6 -9.91 9.29 -23.65
N LYS A 7 -8.59 9.23 -23.89
CA LYS A 7 -7.88 7.96 -24.09
C LYS A 7 -7.92 7.06 -22.85
N LEU A 8 -7.87 7.64 -21.65
CA LEU A 8 -7.97 6.89 -20.39
C LEU A 8 -9.32 6.17 -20.28
N PHE A 9 -10.44 6.88 -20.47
CA PHE A 9 -11.78 6.28 -20.46
C PHE A 9 -11.93 5.22 -21.56
N LYS A 10 -11.49 5.53 -22.78
CA LYS A 10 -11.51 4.57 -23.89
C LYS A 10 -10.67 3.31 -23.60
N ALA A 11 -9.56 3.44 -22.87
CA ALA A 11 -8.75 2.29 -22.49
C ALA A 11 -9.44 1.39 -21.45
N ILE A 12 -10.26 1.97 -20.56
CA ILE A 12 -11.11 1.23 -19.63
C ILE A 12 -12.19 0.45 -20.39
N ASP A 13 -12.92 1.11 -21.28
CA ASP A 13 -14.00 0.49 -22.06
C ASP A 13 -13.51 -0.67 -22.94
N ASN A 14 -12.28 -0.57 -23.44
CA ASN A 14 -11.66 -1.62 -24.26
C ASN A 14 -10.78 -2.59 -23.45
N GLU A 15 -10.77 -2.48 -22.12
CA GLU A 15 -9.94 -3.27 -21.21
C GLU A 15 -8.46 -3.38 -21.64
N ASN A 16 -7.89 -2.28 -22.16
CA ASN A 16 -6.54 -2.24 -22.72
C ASN A 16 -5.53 -1.62 -21.73
N PRO A 17 -4.72 -2.44 -21.01
CA PRO A 17 -3.81 -1.95 -19.97
C PRO A 17 -2.65 -1.12 -20.52
N GLU A 18 -2.23 -1.36 -21.77
CA GLU A 18 -1.13 -0.59 -22.37
C GLU A 18 -1.58 0.80 -22.79
N ALA A 19 -2.76 0.91 -23.44
CA ALA A 19 -3.37 2.20 -23.73
C ALA A 19 -3.66 2.99 -22.43
N PHE A 20 -4.07 2.28 -21.38
CA PHE A 20 -4.31 2.85 -20.06
C PHE A 20 -3.04 3.48 -19.46
N LYS A 21 -1.93 2.73 -19.41
CA LYS A 21 -0.64 3.25 -18.95
C LYS A 21 -0.14 4.42 -19.79
N GLN A 22 -0.32 4.37 -21.11
CA GLN A 22 0.05 5.47 -22.01
C GLN A 22 -0.76 6.74 -21.72
N ALA A 23 -2.06 6.61 -21.49
CA ALA A 23 -2.92 7.75 -21.13
C ALA A 23 -2.47 8.39 -19.81
N LEU A 24 -2.17 7.59 -18.77
CA LEU A 24 -1.63 8.09 -17.51
C LEU A 24 -0.30 8.81 -17.68
N LYS A 25 0.63 8.25 -18.48
CA LYS A 25 1.91 8.91 -18.80
C LYS A 25 1.71 10.22 -19.59
N GLY A 26 0.67 10.29 -20.41
CA GLY A 26 0.26 11.48 -21.14
C GLY A 26 -0.39 12.56 -20.28
N GLY A 27 -0.49 12.37 -18.96
CA GLY A 27 -1.06 13.35 -18.04
C GLY A 27 -2.58 13.33 -17.96
N ALA A 28 -3.22 12.20 -18.31
CA ALA A 28 -4.66 12.04 -18.14
C ALA A 28 -5.13 12.38 -16.72
N ASP A 29 -6.21 13.15 -16.62
CA ASP A 29 -6.84 13.49 -15.34
C ASP A 29 -7.59 12.27 -14.79
N VAL A 30 -7.03 11.67 -13.75
CA VAL A 30 -7.57 10.49 -13.07
C VAL A 30 -8.86 10.76 -12.28
N ASN A 31 -9.25 12.04 -12.15
CA ASN A 31 -10.45 12.49 -11.42
C ASN A 31 -11.51 13.11 -12.33
N ALA A 32 -11.27 13.14 -13.63
CA ALA A 32 -12.21 13.71 -14.58
C ALA A 32 -13.54 12.96 -14.58
N PHE A 33 -14.59 13.61 -15.06
CA PHE A 33 -15.91 12.99 -15.18
C PHE A 33 -16.24 12.74 -16.65
N ASP A 34 -16.67 11.52 -16.98
CA ASP A 34 -17.22 11.21 -18.29
C ASP A 34 -18.62 11.81 -18.48
N LYS A 35 -19.24 11.51 -19.64
CA LYS A 35 -20.60 11.94 -19.99
C LYS A 35 -21.67 11.40 -19.03
N GLU A 36 -21.39 10.30 -18.33
CA GLU A 36 -22.30 9.66 -17.37
C GLU A 36 -22.08 10.21 -15.95
N GLY A 37 -21.11 11.11 -15.77
CA GLY A 37 -20.75 11.66 -14.48
C GLY A 37 -19.93 10.70 -13.63
N MET A 38 -19.24 9.73 -14.24
CA MET A 38 -18.36 8.79 -13.57
C MET A 38 -16.90 9.21 -13.68
N THR A 39 -16.14 8.95 -12.63
CA THR A 39 -14.67 9.02 -12.66
C THR A 39 -14.09 7.78 -13.32
N PRO A 40 -12.83 7.78 -13.81
CA PRO A 40 -12.20 6.58 -14.36
C PRO A 40 -12.27 5.37 -13.42
N LEU A 41 -12.11 5.60 -12.11
CA LEU A 41 -12.22 4.54 -11.10
C LEU A 41 -13.64 3.97 -10.98
N MET A 42 -14.67 4.82 -11.09
CA MET A 42 -16.08 4.38 -11.11
C MET A 42 -16.40 3.60 -12.39
N SER A 43 -15.91 4.06 -13.55
CA SER A 43 -16.10 3.37 -14.83
C SER A 43 -15.48 1.96 -14.79
N ILE A 44 -14.29 1.80 -14.21
CA ILE A 44 -13.70 0.47 -13.98
C ILE A 44 -14.64 -0.43 -13.17
N VAL A 45 -15.17 0.07 -12.05
CA VAL A 45 -16.09 -0.71 -11.18
C VAL A 45 -17.35 -1.11 -11.95
N ASN A 46 -17.89 -0.20 -12.77
CA ASN A 46 -19.09 -0.44 -13.56
C ASN A 46 -18.85 -1.50 -14.65
N VAL A 47 -17.71 -1.47 -15.33
CA VAL A 47 -17.33 -2.48 -16.32
C VAL A 47 -17.14 -3.85 -15.65
N CYS A 48 -16.56 -3.91 -14.44
CA CYS A 48 -16.44 -5.18 -13.69
C CYS A 48 -17.78 -5.88 -13.43
N ALA A 49 -18.90 -5.17 -13.43
CA ALA A 49 -20.23 -5.77 -13.21
C ALA A 49 -20.74 -6.55 -14.44
N VAL A 50 -20.19 -6.29 -15.63
CA VAL A 50 -20.63 -6.88 -16.90
C VAL A 50 -19.58 -7.82 -17.52
N SER A 51 -18.30 -7.66 -17.20
CA SER A 51 -17.20 -8.49 -17.69
C SER A 51 -17.06 -9.79 -16.87
N GLY A 52 -17.02 -10.95 -17.53
CA GLY A 52 -16.78 -12.25 -16.87
C GLY A 52 -15.31 -12.67 -16.78
N ASP A 53 -14.48 -12.25 -17.74
CA ASP A 53 -13.08 -12.69 -17.97
C ASP A 53 -12.04 -11.56 -17.77
N GLY A 54 -12.44 -10.30 -17.97
CA GLY A 54 -11.62 -9.08 -17.84
C GLY A 54 -11.18 -8.66 -16.43
N GLN A 55 -11.61 -9.38 -15.39
CA GLN A 55 -11.53 -8.90 -14.01
C GLN A 55 -10.09 -8.60 -13.54
N ALA A 56 -9.12 -9.45 -13.89
CA ALA A 56 -7.72 -9.26 -13.48
C ALA A 56 -7.07 -8.01 -14.12
N THR A 57 -7.45 -7.68 -15.36
CA THR A 57 -6.96 -6.50 -16.07
C THR A 57 -7.52 -5.22 -15.45
N LEU A 58 -8.83 -5.21 -15.16
CA LEU A 58 -9.50 -4.10 -14.51
C LEU A 58 -8.99 -3.88 -13.07
N GLU A 59 -8.69 -4.95 -12.32
CA GLU A 59 -8.04 -4.87 -11.01
C GLU A 59 -6.67 -4.18 -11.09
N LYS A 60 -5.84 -4.50 -12.10
CA LYS A 60 -4.55 -3.83 -12.32
C LYS A 60 -4.73 -2.35 -12.64
N MET A 61 -5.69 -2.00 -13.49
CA MET A 61 -6.02 -0.60 -13.78
C MET A 61 -6.48 0.15 -12.52
N ALA A 62 -7.35 -0.46 -11.71
CA ALA A 62 -7.79 0.12 -10.44
C ALA A 62 -6.60 0.37 -9.50
N LYS A 63 -5.70 -0.62 -9.34
CA LYS A 63 -4.47 -0.48 -8.55
C LYS A 63 -3.61 0.70 -9.02
N LEU A 64 -3.44 0.87 -10.33
CA LEU A 64 -2.68 1.99 -10.90
C LEU A 64 -3.33 3.34 -10.60
N LEU A 65 -4.67 3.46 -10.64
CA LEU A 65 -5.36 4.70 -10.28
C LEU A 65 -5.24 5.02 -8.80
N ILE A 66 -5.51 4.05 -7.91
CA ILE A 66 -5.48 4.32 -6.47
C ILE A 66 -4.06 4.63 -5.98
N GLN A 67 -3.02 4.18 -6.69
CA GLN A 67 -1.64 4.55 -6.40
C GLN A 67 -1.23 5.89 -7.02
N ASN A 68 -2.07 6.53 -7.84
CA ASN A 68 -1.78 7.85 -8.39
C ASN A 68 -1.85 8.92 -7.29
N ARG A 69 -0.85 9.79 -7.20
CA ARG A 69 -0.78 10.84 -6.16
C ARG A 69 -1.98 11.80 -6.16
N SER A 70 -2.52 12.08 -7.34
CA SER A 70 -3.59 13.06 -7.51
C SER A 70 -4.99 12.48 -7.31
N ILE A 71 -5.12 11.17 -7.06
CA ILE A 71 -6.42 10.49 -7.00
C ILE A 71 -7.28 11.05 -5.86
N ASN A 72 -8.50 11.42 -6.21
CA ASN A 72 -9.58 11.66 -5.26
C ASN A 72 -10.39 10.37 -5.13
N ILE A 73 -9.93 9.45 -4.28
CA ILE A 73 -10.55 8.15 -4.04
C ILE A 73 -12.02 8.25 -3.59
N ASN A 74 -12.39 9.40 -3.01
CA ASN A 74 -13.69 9.68 -2.42
C ASN A 74 -14.57 10.58 -3.31
N ALA A 75 -14.20 10.79 -4.58
CA ALA A 75 -15.02 11.56 -5.51
C ALA A 75 -16.45 10.95 -5.57
N GLN A 76 -17.46 11.81 -5.53
CA GLN A 76 -18.86 11.40 -5.73
C GLN A 76 -19.24 11.62 -7.20
N SER A 77 -19.98 10.68 -7.78
CA SER A 77 -20.46 10.78 -9.15
C SER A 77 -21.28 12.06 -9.35
N LYS A 78 -21.14 12.64 -10.55
CA LYS A 78 -21.83 13.86 -10.95
C LYS A 78 -23.08 13.55 -11.74
N GLN A 79 -23.92 14.56 -11.87
CA GLN A 79 -25.10 14.52 -12.71
C GLN A 79 -24.70 14.31 -14.18
N SER A 80 -25.32 13.32 -14.83
CA SER A 80 -25.41 13.25 -16.30
C SER A 80 -26.16 14.49 -16.79
N VAL A 81 -25.57 15.25 -17.71
CA VAL A 81 -26.16 16.48 -18.24
C VAL A 81 -27.51 16.13 -18.89
N SER A 82 -28.59 16.77 -18.46
CA SER A 82 -29.92 16.56 -19.03
C SER A 82 -29.90 16.79 -20.54
N THR A 83 -30.47 15.86 -21.30
CA THR A 83 -30.70 16.07 -22.73
C THR A 83 -32.13 16.56 -22.92
N THR A 84 -32.28 17.70 -23.59
CA THR A 84 -33.56 18.13 -24.15
C THR A 84 -33.86 17.29 -25.36
N ARG A 85 -34.93 16.49 -25.30
CA ARG A 85 -35.46 15.81 -26.48
C ARG A 85 -36.48 16.74 -27.12
N THR A 86 -36.16 17.28 -28.29
CA THR A 86 -37.10 18.06 -29.10
C THR A 86 -37.95 17.09 -29.92
N ARG A 87 -39.27 17.11 -29.72
CA ARG A 87 -40.20 16.46 -30.63
C ARG A 87 -41.05 17.52 -31.31
N TYR A 88 -41.24 17.39 -32.62
CA TYR A 88 -42.21 18.19 -33.35
C TYR A 88 -43.61 17.66 -33.03
N ASP A 89 -44.51 18.53 -32.58
CA ASP A 89 -45.91 18.20 -32.38
C ASP A 89 -46.74 18.71 -33.58
N PRO A 90 -47.23 17.80 -34.46
CA PRO A 90 -48.01 18.19 -35.63
C PRO A 90 -49.34 18.87 -35.30
N SER A 91 -49.88 18.64 -34.09
CA SER A 91 -51.18 19.18 -33.68
C SER A 91 -51.12 20.64 -33.25
N THR A 92 -49.96 21.09 -32.77
CA THR A 92 -49.71 22.46 -32.32
C THR A 92 -48.74 23.23 -33.22
N GLN A 93 -48.17 22.59 -34.24
CA GLN A 93 -47.11 23.14 -35.12
C GLN A 93 -45.95 23.77 -34.32
N SER A 94 -45.61 23.20 -33.17
CA SER A 94 -44.55 23.70 -32.29
C SER A 94 -43.54 22.60 -31.96
N GLU A 95 -42.29 23.00 -31.77
CA GLU A 95 -41.30 22.15 -31.14
C GLU A 95 -41.59 22.08 -29.63
N ILE A 96 -41.80 20.86 -29.12
CA ILE A 96 -41.88 20.62 -27.68
C ILE A 96 -40.51 20.14 -27.22
N SER A 97 -39.83 20.95 -26.42
CA SER A 97 -38.63 20.54 -25.71
C SER A 97 -39.03 19.85 -24.40
N GLU A 98 -38.83 18.54 -24.34
CA GLU A 98 -39.02 17.78 -23.10
C GLU A 98 -37.67 17.61 -22.41
N PHE A 99 -37.55 18.09 -21.17
CA PHE A 99 -36.40 17.80 -20.31
C PHE A 99 -36.48 16.33 -19.90
N ILE A 100 -35.61 15.49 -20.45
CA ILE A 100 -35.49 14.11 -19.98
C ILE A 100 -34.28 14.04 -19.04
N THR A 101 -34.54 13.65 -17.80
CA THR A 101 -33.50 13.27 -16.84
C THR A 101 -33.21 11.77 -17.01
N THR A 102 -32.31 11.39 -17.92
CA THR A 102 -31.83 10.01 -18.01
C THR A 102 -30.57 9.82 -17.15
N SER A 103 -30.77 9.61 -15.85
CA SER A 103 -30.01 8.68 -14.98
C SER A 103 -30.18 9.06 -13.51
N ASN A 104 -30.27 8.06 -12.64
CA ASN A 104 -30.54 8.24 -11.21
C ASN A 104 -29.39 9.02 -10.55
N MET A 105 -29.73 10.19 -10.00
CA MET A 105 -28.87 11.00 -9.16
C MET A 105 -28.46 10.18 -7.94
N ARG A 106 -27.22 9.70 -7.86
CA ARG A 106 -26.80 8.90 -6.70
C ARG A 106 -25.69 9.49 -5.85
N LYS A 107 -24.80 10.35 -6.38
CA LYS A 107 -23.66 10.86 -5.59
C LYS A 107 -22.80 9.72 -5.02
N ASP A 108 -22.73 8.62 -5.74
CA ASP A 108 -22.02 7.42 -5.32
C ASP A 108 -20.51 7.64 -5.46
N THR A 109 -19.75 7.16 -4.49
CA THR A 109 -18.30 6.97 -4.66
C THR A 109 -18.02 5.65 -5.36
N ALA A 110 -16.78 5.43 -5.83
CA ALA A 110 -16.40 4.12 -6.37
C ALA A 110 -16.70 2.95 -5.39
N LEU A 111 -16.56 3.18 -4.08
CA LEU A 111 -16.87 2.18 -3.05
C LEU A 111 -18.38 1.89 -2.93
N HIS A 112 -19.25 2.89 -3.11
CA HIS A 112 -20.70 2.68 -3.17
C HIS A 112 -21.07 1.77 -4.33
N ILE A 113 -20.58 2.10 -5.53
CA ILE A 113 -20.85 1.32 -6.75
C ILE A 113 -20.33 -0.10 -6.57
N ALA A 114 -19.12 -0.28 -6.05
CA ALA A 114 -18.52 -1.60 -5.84
C ALA A 114 -19.34 -2.46 -4.85
N CYS A 115 -19.87 -1.85 -3.79
CA CYS A 115 -20.78 -2.53 -2.85
C CYS A 115 -22.12 -2.89 -3.50
N GLN A 116 -22.67 -1.98 -4.30
CA GLN A 116 -23.95 -2.16 -4.98
C GLN A 116 -23.91 -3.29 -6.02
N VAL A 117 -22.84 -3.39 -6.80
CA VAL A 117 -22.70 -4.42 -7.84
C VAL A 117 -22.08 -5.72 -7.30
N GLY A 118 -21.56 -5.72 -6.07
CA GLY A 118 -20.94 -6.89 -5.47
C GLY A 118 -19.50 -7.15 -5.94
N ALA A 119 -18.80 -6.15 -6.47
CA ALA A 119 -17.43 -6.25 -6.99
C ALA A 119 -16.41 -6.40 -5.84
N LYS A 120 -16.38 -7.59 -5.22
CA LYS A 120 -15.59 -7.92 -4.03
C LYS A 120 -14.12 -7.54 -4.16
N ASP A 121 -13.47 -7.89 -5.26
CA ASP A 121 -12.03 -7.66 -5.40
C ASP A 121 -11.70 -6.18 -5.60
N VAL A 122 -12.60 -5.43 -6.24
CA VAL A 122 -12.50 -3.96 -6.30
C VAL A 122 -12.73 -3.34 -4.91
N VAL A 123 -13.71 -3.82 -4.14
CA VAL A 123 -13.90 -3.39 -2.74
C VAL A 123 -12.60 -3.60 -1.94
N LYS A 124 -11.97 -4.77 -2.05
CA LYS A 124 -10.69 -5.05 -1.39
C LYS A 124 -9.62 -4.04 -1.78
N ILE A 125 -9.47 -3.76 -3.08
CA ILE A 125 -8.48 -2.81 -3.60
C ILE A 125 -8.75 -1.40 -3.06
N LEU A 126 -9.99 -0.91 -3.15
CA LEU A 126 -10.37 0.43 -2.67
C LEU A 126 -10.10 0.60 -1.18
N LEU A 127 -10.41 -0.42 -0.37
CA LEU A 127 -10.20 -0.41 1.08
C LEU A 127 -8.72 -0.45 1.50
N THR A 128 -7.77 -0.67 0.56
CA THR A 128 -6.33 -0.54 0.87
C THR A 128 -5.84 0.91 0.88
N HIS A 129 -6.58 1.83 0.27
CA HIS A 129 -6.14 3.22 0.10
C HIS A 129 -6.17 3.97 1.44
N PRO A 130 -5.11 4.70 1.84
CA PRO A 130 -5.03 5.35 3.15
C PRO A 130 -6.14 6.37 3.41
N ASP A 131 -6.56 7.09 2.37
CA ASP A 131 -7.57 8.16 2.49
C ASP A 131 -9.01 7.72 2.21
N ILE A 132 -9.28 6.42 2.02
CA ILE A 132 -10.64 5.93 1.74
C ILE A 132 -11.58 6.24 2.92
N LYS A 133 -12.75 6.78 2.62
CA LYS A 133 -13.82 7.01 3.60
C LYS A 133 -14.96 6.02 3.38
N THR A 134 -15.35 5.33 4.45
CA THR A 134 -16.37 4.27 4.43
C THR A 134 -17.75 4.75 4.88
N ASP A 135 -17.89 6.03 5.22
CA ASP A 135 -19.09 6.64 5.82
C ASP A 135 -19.73 7.74 4.97
N ILE A 136 -19.13 8.07 3.80
CA ILE A 136 -19.66 9.07 2.87
C ILE A 136 -21.09 8.72 2.50
N LYS A 137 -22.00 9.70 2.57
CA LYS A 137 -23.40 9.50 2.22
C LYS A 137 -23.70 9.92 0.79
N ASN A 138 -24.39 9.04 0.08
CA ASN A 138 -24.93 9.29 -1.25
C ASN A 138 -26.27 10.06 -1.17
N TYR A 139 -26.98 10.30 -2.28
CA TYR A 139 -28.26 11.03 -2.25
C TYR A 139 -29.39 10.29 -1.53
N GLU A 140 -29.30 8.97 -1.41
CA GLU A 140 -30.23 8.16 -0.61
C GLU A 140 -29.85 8.13 0.88
N TYR A 141 -28.90 8.97 1.31
CA TYR A 141 -28.33 8.99 2.66
C TYR A 141 -27.71 7.65 3.10
N LYS A 142 -27.32 6.81 2.13
CA LYS A 142 -26.67 5.52 2.35
C LYS A 142 -25.16 5.66 2.31
N SER A 143 -24.48 4.98 3.21
CA SER A 143 -23.02 4.77 3.11
C SER A 143 -22.73 3.63 2.13
N PRO A 144 -21.46 3.40 1.75
CA PRO A 144 -21.12 2.24 0.94
C PRO A 144 -21.59 0.91 1.55
N GLU A 145 -21.45 0.72 2.86
CA GLU A 145 -21.92 -0.50 3.54
C GLU A 145 -23.45 -0.67 3.47
N ASP A 146 -24.21 0.43 3.49
CA ASP A 146 -25.68 0.42 3.35
C ASP A 146 -26.12 0.03 1.92
N CYS A 147 -25.23 0.20 0.93
CA CYS A 147 -25.49 -0.13 -0.47
C CYS A 147 -25.13 -1.57 -0.85
N ILE A 148 -24.62 -2.39 0.07
CA ILE A 148 -24.19 -3.75 -0.26
C ILE A 148 -25.35 -4.59 -0.79
N ALA A 149 -25.19 -5.17 -1.98
CA ALA A 149 -26.18 -6.09 -2.53
C ALA A 149 -26.35 -7.33 -1.63
N ARG A 150 -27.61 -7.75 -1.42
CA ARG A 150 -27.99 -8.82 -0.47
C ARG A 150 -27.17 -10.10 -0.61
N GLY A 151 -26.83 -10.50 -1.84
CA GLY A 151 -26.02 -11.71 -2.10
C GLY A 151 -24.56 -11.63 -1.63
N PHE A 152 -24.03 -10.43 -1.43
CA PHE A 152 -22.63 -10.17 -1.11
C PHE A 152 -22.41 -9.65 0.31
N GLU A 153 -23.47 -9.48 1.12
CA GLU A 153 -23.42 -8.85 2.44
C GLU A 153 -22.37 -9.47 3.37
N ARG A 154 -22.39 -10.79 3.53
CA ARG A 154 -21.42 -11.49 4.40
C ARG A 154 -19.99 -11.29 3.94
N VAL A 155 -19.78 -11.35 2.63
CA VAL A 155 -18.44 -11.32 2.02
C VAL A 155 -17.86 -9.91 2.08
N ILE A 156 -18.63 -8.90 1.70
CA ILE A 156 -18.16 -7.52 1.68
C ILE A 156 -18.00 -6.96 3.09
N LYS A 157 -18.93 -7.20 4.02
CA LYS A 157 -18.77 -6.77 5.43
C LYS A 157 -17.51 -7.36 6.09
N LEU A 158 -17.09 -8.55 5.68
CA LEU A 158 -15.82 -9.14 6.13
C LEU A 158 -14.62 -8.34 5.61
N GLU A 159 -14.64 -7.86 4.36
CA GLU A 159 -13.56 -7.04 3.81
C GLU A 159 -13.44 -5.68 4.52
N PHE A 160 -14.55 -5.05 4.93
CA PHE A 160 -14.53 -3.83 5.77
C PHE A 160 -13.85 -4.10 7.13
N LYS A 161 -14.19 -5.21 7.80
CA LYS A 161 -13.54 -5.61 9.07
C LYS A 161 -12.04 -5.86 8.87
N LYS A 162 -11.68 -6.58 7.80
CA LYS A 162 -10.27 -6.84 7.45
C LYS A 162 -9.48 -5.56 7.21
N ALA A 163 -10.08 -4.57 6.56
CA ALA A 163 -9.46 -3.27 6.31
C ALA A 163 -9.21 -2.48 7.60
N GLN A 164 -10.15 -2.51 8.55
CA GLN A 164 -9.94 -1.92 9.87
C GLN A 164 -8.74 -2.54 10.58
N LYS A 165 -8.63 -3.88 10.58
CA LYS A 165 -7.49 -4.60 11.18
C LYS A 165 -6.18 -4.38 10.45
N ALA A 166 -6.23 -4.23 9.13
CA ALA A 166 -5.08 -3.84 8.32
C ALA A 166 -4.54 -2.46 8.74
N ASN A 167 -5.42 -1.49 9.00
CA ASN A 167 -5.03 -0.15 9.44
C ASN A 167 -4.46 -0.14 10.87
N GLU A 168 -5.01 -0.95 11.78
CA GLU A 168 -4.42 -1.17 13.11
C GLU A 168 -2.99 -1.71 13.01
N LEU A 169 -2.77 -2.70 12.13
CA LEU A 169 -1.44 -3.28 11.88
C LEU A 169 -0.47 -2.25 11.28
N LEU A 170 -0.90 -1.53 10.25
CA LEU A 170 -0.08 -0.50 9.59
C LEU A 170 0.30 0.61 10.56
N GLY A 171 -0.62 1.05 11.42
CA GLY A 171 -0.36 2.05 12.46
C GLY A 171 0.66 1.57 13.50
N ALA A 172 0.55 0.32 13.96
CA ALA A 172 1.49 -0.27 14.90
C ALA A 172 2.91 -0.37 14.32
N LEU A 173 3.04 -0.87 13.09
CA LEU A 173 4.33 -0.99 12.39
C LEU A 173 4.93 0.38 12.06
N SER A 174 4.09 1.35 11.65
CA SER A 174 4.50 2.74 11.41
C SER A 174 5.09 3.39 12.66
N SER A 175 4.53 3.05 13.82
CA SER A 175 4.98 3.55 15.12
C SER A 175 6.11 2.71 15.72
N ARG A 176 6.66 1.74 14.95
CA ARG A 176 7.70 0.79 15.36
C ARG A 176 7.33 -0.04 16.60
N ASN A 177 6.03 -0.22 16.86
CA ASN A 177 5.54 -0.99 17.99
C ASN A 177 5.24 -2.44 17.56
N ILE A 178 6.28 -3.25 17.49
CA ILE A 178 6.19 -4.64 17.02
C ILE A 178 5.28 -5.49 17.92
N TYR A 179 5.28 -5.24 19.22
CA TYR A 179 4.40 -5.94 20.16
C TYR A 179 2.92 -5.71 19.84
N GLN A 180 2.51 -4.47 19.59
CA GLN A 180 1.13 -4.15 19.19
C GLN A 180 0.78 -4.75 17.82
N ALA A 181 1.76 -4.81 16.89
CA ALA A 181 1.57 -5.40 15.57
C ALA A 181 1.22 -6.90 15.62
N LYS A 182 1.47 -7.61 16.74
CA LYS A 182 1.08 -9.03 16.88
C LYS A 182 -0.42 -9.24 17.02
N ARG A 183 -1.17 -8.26 17.55
CA ARG A 183 -2.60 -8.42 17.83
C ARG A 183 -3.44 -8.60 16.56
N PRO A 184 -3.30 -7.78 15.50
CA PRO A 184 -4.08 -7.95 14.28
C PRO A 184 -3.73 -9.22 13.49
N LEU A 185 -2.51 -9.76 13.64
CA LEU A 185 -2.03 -10.92 12.86
C LEU A 185 -2.76 -12.23 13.16
N ASN A 186 -3.39 -12.35 14.33
CA ASN A 186 -4.16 -13.53 14.71
C ASN A 186 -5.64 -13.41 14.31
N GLN A 187 -6.00 -12.35 13.57
CA GLN A 187 -7.35 -12.08 13.09
C GLN A 187 -7.36 -12.12 11.55
N GLU A 188 -8.55 -12.06 10.95
CA GLU A 188 -8.63 -11.85 9.51
C GLU A 188 -8.33 -10.38 9.18
N PHE A 189 -7.33 -10.14 8.34
CA PHE A 189 -6.98 -8.81 7.84
C PHE A 189 -6.50 -8.87 6.39
N ASN A 190 -6.48 -7.71 5.72
CA ASN A 190 -5.87 -7.56 4.40
C ASN A 190 -4.46 -6.95 4.59
N PRO A 191 -3.37 -7.65 4.22
CA PRO A 191 -2.01 -7.18 4.48
C PRO A 191 -1.54 -6.06 3.53
N ASN A 192 -2.34 -5.67 2.54
CA ASN A 192 -1.94 -4.79 1.43
C ASN A 192 -2.34 -3.33 1.62
N CYS A 193 -2.75 -2.94 2.84
CA CYS A 193 -2.90 -1.52 3.17
C CYS A 193 -1.54 -0.82 3.03
N TRP A 194 -1.58 0.48 2.78
CA TRP A 194 -0.37 1.24 2.56
C TRP A 194 -0.55 2.70 2.97
N LYS A 195 0.58 3.40 3.11
CA LYS A 195 0.64 4.84 3.28
C LYS A 195 1.82 5.40 2.50
N ARG A 196 1.90 6.71 2.35
CA ARG A 196 3.10 7.38 1.81
C ARG A 196 4.01 7.82 2.95
N SER A 197 5.30 7.58 2.78
CA SER A 197 6.34 8.16 3.63
C SER A 197 6.51 9.65 3.33
N ARG A 198 7.35 10.34 4.12
CA ARG A 198 7.72 11.74 3.84
C ARG A 198 8.43 11.91 2.50
N ASN A 199 9.08 10.86 2.01
CA ASN A 199 9.79 10.84 0.73
C ASN A 199 8.86 10.35 -0.41
N GLU A 200 7.55 10.34 -0.19
CA GLU A 200 6.52 9.92 -1.14
C GLU A 200 6.56 8.43 -1.55
N GLU A 201 7.42 7.63 -0.92
CA GLU A 201 7.48 6.18 -1.12
C GLU A 201 6.30 5.47 -0.48
N ILE A 202 5.82 4.41 -1.14
CA ILE A 202 4.76 3.56 -0.60
C ILE A 202 5.35 2.67 0.51
N GLU A 203 4.82 2.80 1.71
CA GLU A 203 5.11 1.94 2.85
C GLU A 203 3.92 1.00 3.11
N THR A 204 4.18 -0.30 3.10
CA THR A 204 3.21 -1.36 3.42
C THR A 204 3.58 -2.00 4.76
N PRO A 205 2.67 -2.78 5.41
CA PRO A 205 3.03 -3.59 6.57
C PRO A 205 4.28 -4.44 6.32
N LEU A 206 4.40 -5.05 5.13
CA LEU A 206 5.54 -5.89 4.81
C LEU A 206 6.84 -5.07 4.63
N SER A 207 6.81 -3.92 3.95
CA SER A 207 8.03 -3.10 3.80
C SER A 207 8.51 -2.55 5.14
N LEU A 208 7.59 -2.14 6.02
CA LEU A 208 7.91 -1.62 7.35
C LEU A 208 8.52 -2.69 8.27
N ILE A 209 7.97 -3.90 8.29
CA ILE A 209 8.54 -4.97 9.12
C ILE A 209 9.92 -5.40 8.58
N ILE A 210 10.11 -5.46 7.26
CA ILE A 210 11.42 -5.74 6.66
C ILE A 210 12.42 -4.67 7.10
N GLN A 211 12.07 -3.39 6.98
CA GLN A 211 12.94 -2.28 7.42
C GLN A 211 13.28 -2.39 8.91
N SER A 212 12.30 -2.76 9.75
CA SER A 212 12.55 -2.98 11.18
C SER A 212 13.51 -4.15 11.41
N CYS A 213 13.35 -5.28 10.71
CA CYS A 213 14.26 -6.43 10.81
C CYS A 213 15.68 -6.07 10.36
N LEU A 214 15.84 -5.22 9.35
CA LEU A 214 17.16 -4.74 8.90
C LEU A 214 17.86 -3.85 9.93
N GLN A 215 17.11 -3.13 10.79
CA GLN A 215 17.65 -2.28 11.85
C GLN A 215 17.95 -3.04 13.15
N GLY A 216 17.32 -4.19 13.36
CA GLY A 216 17.52 -5.00 14.56
C GLY A 216 16.54 -6.16 14.60
N ILE A 217 17.05 -7.34 14.91
CA ILE A 217 16.26 -8.58 14.89
C ILE A 217 15.84 -8.93 16.31
N THR A 218 14.53 -8.98 16.53
CA THR A 218 13.92 -9.60 17.70
C THR A 218 13.13 -10.85 17.28
N SER A 219 12.81 -11.71 18.25
CA SER A 219 11.89 -12.84 18.01
C SER A 219 10.52 -12.36 17.51
N ASP A 220 10.05 -11.21 18.00
CA ASP A 220 8.78 -10.63 17.58
C ASP A 220 8.84 -10.12 16.14
N ASN A 221 9.96 -9.51 15.73
CA ASN A 221 10.19 -9.11 14.34
C ASN A 221 10.08 -10.29 13.39
N LYS A 222 10.74 -11.41 13.75
CA LYS A 222 10.69 -12.66 12.98
C LYS A 222 9.25 -13.15 12.83
N GLU A 223 8.51 -13.22 13.94
CA GLU A 223 7.15 -13.73 13.96
C GLU A 223 6.23 -12.90 13.05
N VAL A 224 6.27 -11.57 13.17
CA VAL A 224 5.45 -10.65 12.37
C VAL A 224 5.78 -10.78 10.88
N LEU A 225 7.08 -10.79 10.54
CA LEU A 225 7.55 -10.93 9.15
C LEU A 225 7.09 -12.26 8.55
N THR A 226 7.33 -13.37 9.25
CA THR A 226 6.96 -14.71 8.77
C THR A 226 5.44 -14.85 8.59
N LYS A 227 4.63 -14.33 9.52
CA LYS A 227 3.16 -14.37 9.41
C LYS A 227 2.67 -13.56 8.20
N LEU A 228 3.22 -12.37 7.96
CA LEU A 228 2.85 -11.55 6.81
C LEU A 228 3.21 -12.23 5.48
N LEU A 229 4.43 -12.74 5.34
CA LEU A 229 4.90 -13.41 4.12
C LEU A 229 4.04 -14.63 3.75
N LYS A 230 3.56 -15.37 4.75
CA LYS A 230 2.67 -16.52 4.59
C LYS A 230 1.20 -16.15 4.35
N HIS A 231 0.81 -14.89 4.51
CA HIS A 231 -0.58 -14.48 4.37
C HIS A 231 -1.06 -14.63 2.92
N LYS A 232 -2.14 -15.38 2.70
CA LYS A 232 -2.61 -15.75 1.34
C LYS A 232 -2.97 -14.57 0.44
N GLU A 233 -3.45 -13.47 1.02
CA GLU A 233 -3.86 -12.28 0.28
C GLU A 233 -2.72 -11.28 0.07
N LEU A 234 -1.51 -11.54 0.59
CA LEU A 234 -0.38 -10.63 0.42
C LEU A 234 0.01 -10.50 -1.06
N ASP A 235 0.07 -9.25 -1.51
CA ASP A 235 0.44 -8.79 -2.84
C ASP A 235 1.90 -8.33 -2.85
N PHE A 236 2.76 -9.09 -3.52
CA PHE A 236 4.19 -8.79 -3.60
C PHE A 236 4.52 -7.67 -4.59
N SER A 237 3.60 -7.32 -5.51
CA SER A 237 3.82 -6.24 -6.50
C SER A 237 4.01 -4.87 -5.84
N GLN A 238 3.51 -4.69 -4.61
CA GLN A 238 3.67 -3.46 -3.84
C GLN A 238 5.06 -3.31 -3.21
N ILE A 239 5.92 -4.33 -3.29
CA ILE A 239 7.20 -4.38 -2.59
C ILE A 239 8.32 -4.20 -3.60
N LYS A 240 9.10 -3.14 -3.41
CA LYS A 240 10.34 -2.98 -4.16
C LYS A 240 11.43 -3.86 -3.55
N PRO A 241 12.26 -4.53 -4.37
CA PRO A 241 13.46 -5.19 -3.86
C PRO A 241 14.33 -4.16 -3.16
N ILE A 242 14.65 -4.40 -1.89
CA ILE A 242 15.56 -3.54 -1.13
C ILE A 242 16.94 -4.19 -1.25
N GLN A 243 17.92 -3.50 -1.82
CA GLN A 243 19.31 -4.00 -1.94
C GLN A 243 19.88 -4.45 -0.58
N ALA A 244 19.45 -3.81 0.51
CA ALA A 244 19.81 -4.19 1.87
C ALA A 244 19.32 -5.58 2.30
N ILE A 245 18.26 -6.13 1.68
CA ILE A 245 17.82 -7.53 1.91
C ILE A 245 18.87 -8.50 1.39
N GLU A 246 19.43 -8.26 0.20
CA GLU A 246 20.48 -9.12 -0.39
C GLU A 246 21.74 -9.15 0.48
N GLN A 247 22.07 -8.04 1.14
CA GLN A 247 23.21 -7.92 2.04
C GLN A 247 22.93 -8.45 3.46
N ASN A 248 21.67 -8.74 3.78
CA ASN A 248 21.27 -9.27 5.08
C ASN A 248 20.85 -10.74 4.96
N SER A 249 21.83 -11.64 5.11
CA SER A 249 21.64 -13.09 4.97
C SER A 249 20.48 -13.64 5.81
N TRP A 250 20.25 -13.08 6.99
CA TRP A 250 19.21 -13.56 7.90
C TRP A 250 17.80 -13.18 7.45
N VAL A 251 17.58 -11.90 7.10
CA VAL A 251 16.29 -11.43 6.57
C VAL A 251 15.98 -12.13 5.25
N LYS A 252 17.00 -12.27 4.38
CA LYS A 252 16.91 -13.01 3.13
C LYS A 252 16.45 -14.46 3.35
N GLN A 253 17.10 -15.20 4.26
CA GLN A 253 16.73 -16.58 4.57
C GLN A 253 15.28 -16.72 5.06
N ILE A 254 14.79 -15.78 5.88
CA ILE A 254 13.40 -15.83 6.36
C ILE A 254 12.41 -15.58 5.23
N ILE A 255 12.72 -14.61 4.35
CA ILE A 255 11.88 -14.32 3.18
C ILE A 255 11.84 -15.54 2.25
N GLU A 256 13.00 -16.06 1.87
CA GLU A 256 13.12 -17.25 1.02
C GLU A 256 12.36 -18.44 1.63
N GLN A 257 12.58 -18.74 2.91
CA GLN A 257 11.91 -19.83 3.60
C GLN A 257 10.39 -19.66 3.60
N ALA A 258 9.89 -18.49 3.99
CA ALA A 258 8.45 -18.25 4.08
C ALA A 258 7.77 -18.32 2.70
N ILE A 259 8.44 -17.83 1.65
CA ILE A 259 7.94 -17.90 0.27
C ILE A 259 7.99 -19.33 -0.25
N THR A 260 9.07 -20.09 0.00
CA THR A 260 9.14 -21.52 -0.33
C THR A 260 7.98 -22.27 0.30
N GLU A 261 7.73 -22.09 1.59
CA GLU A 261 6.63 -22.77 2.29
C GLU A 261 5.26 -22.38 1.72
N ARG A 262 5.02 -21.08 1.45
CA ARG A 262 3.77 -20.62 0.83
C ARG A 262 3.58 -21.17 -0.58
N LEU A 263 4.66 -21.24 -1.37
CA LEU A 263 4.63 -21.80 -2.72
C LEU A 263 4.37 -23.31 -2.68
N THR A 264 5.07 -24.08 -1.84
CA THR A 264 4.81 -25.51 -1.63
C THR A 264 3.36 -25.77 -1.25
N ALA A 265 2.82 -25.01 -0.29
CA ALA A 265 1.42 -25.14 0.12
C ALA A 265 0.44 -24.84 -1.03
N THR A 266 0.77 -23.86 -1.88
CA THR A 266 -0.05 -23.48 -3.03
C THR A 266 0.00 -24.54 -4.14
N ILE A 267 1.18 -25.07 -4.45
CA ILE A 267 1.34 -26.16 -5.42
C ILE A 267 0.58 -27.43 -4.97
N ASN A 268 0.61 -27.75 -3.67
CA ASN A 268 -0.11 -28.90 -3.11
C ASN A 268 -1.64 -28.79 -3.27
N LYS A 269 -2.20 -27.58 -3.44
CA LYS A 269 -3.63 -27.41 -3.77
C LYS A 269 -3.98 -27.79 -5.20
N LYS A 270 -2.96 -27.99 -6.06
CA LYS A 270 -3.13 -28.41 -7.47
C LYS A 270 -3.90 -27.38 -8.33
N ASP A 271 -3.84 -26.11 -7.94
CA ASP A 271 -4.47 -24.99 -8.64
C ASP A 271 -3.40 -24.14 -9.33
N LEU A 272 -3.38 -24.17 -10.67
CA LEU A 272 -2.39 -23.45 -11.47
C LEU A 272 -2.60 -21.93 -11.42
N ASP A 273 -3.83 -21.45 -11.27
CA ASP A 273 -4.12 -20.01 -11.28
C ASP A 273 -3.73 -19.36 -9.96
N ASP A 274 -3.94 -20.07 -8.84
CA ASP A 274 -3.39 -19.69 -7.53
C ASP A 274 -1.85 -19.62 -7.56
N VAL A 275 -1.19 -20.57 -8.24
CA VAL A 275 0.27 -20.56 -8.42
C VAL A 275 0.70 -19.37 -9.28
N LYS A 276 0.08 -19.15 -10.45
CA LYS A 276 0.36 -18.01 -11.33
C LYS A 276 0.26 -16.69 -10.58
N LYS A 277 -0.83 -16.51 -9.81
CA LYS A 277 -1.08 -15.31 -9.01
C LYS A 277 -0.03 -15.09 -7.92
N LEU A 278 0.46 -16.16 -7.28
CA LEU A 278 1.48 -16.05 -6.23
C LEU A 278 2.85 -15.64 -6.79
N VAL A 279 3.19 -16.11 -8.00
CA VAL A 279 4.51 -15.84 -8.62
C VAL A 279 4.50 -14.64 -9.57
N GLU A 280 3.34 -14.07 -9.87
CA GLU A 280 3.21 -12.82 -10.61
C GLU A 280 3.73 -11.65 -9.78
N ASP A 281 4.62 -10.85 -10.38
CA ASP A 281 5.25 -9.66 -9.78
C ASP A 281 5.92 -9.87 -8.40
N ASN A 282 6.22 -11.12 -8.04
CA ASN A 282 6.88 -11.44 -6.79
C ASN A 282 8.39 -11.24 -6.90
N CYS A 283 8.84 -10.09 -6.42
CA CYS A 283 10.23 -9.65 -6.49
C CYS A 283 11.24 -10.53 -5.73
N PHE A 284 10.77 -11.45 -4.89
CA PHE A 284 11.62 -12.37 -4.13
C PHE A 284 11.71 -13.76 -4.77
N MET A 285 10.88 -14.08 -5.78
CA MET A 285 10.89 -15.40 -6.41
C MET A 285 12.19 -15.65 -7.18
N SER A 286 12.72 -16.86 -7.05
CA SER A 286 13.93 -17.30 -7.74
C SER A 286 13.88 -18.78 -8.11
N HIS A 287 14.73 -19.21 -9.04
CA HIS A 287 14.88 -20.64 -9.38
C HIS A 287 15.20 -21.50 -8.14
N ALA A 288 15.97 -20.97 -7.18
CA ALA A 288 16.29 -21.66 -5.93
C ALA A 288 15.03 -21.90 -5.08
N ILE A 289 14.17 -20.88 -4.93
CA ILE A 289 12.89 -20.99 -4.21
C ILE A 289 11.96 -22.00 -4.90
N VAL A 290 11.85 -21.92 -6.22
CA VAL A 290 11.02 -22.85 -7.02
C VAL A 290 11.49 -24.29 -6.84
N THR A 291 12.80 -24.52 -6.97
CA THR A 291 13.41 -25.85 -6.81
C THR A 291 13.19 -26.39 -5.41
N ALA A 292 13.40 -25.57 -4.37
CA ALA A 292 13.16 -25.96 -2.99
C ALA A 292 11.68 -26.28 -2.74
N ALA A 293 10.78 -25.47 -3.30
CA ALA A 293 9.35 -25.66 -3.13
C ALA A 293 8.87 -26.97 -3.77
N LEU A 294 9.29 -27.27 -5.00
CA LEU A 294 8.94 -28.50 -5.73
C LEU A 294 9.46 -29.77 -5.04
N ARG A 295 10.65 -29.73 -4.42
CA ARG A 295 11.17 -30.86 -3.62
C ARG A 295 10.26 -31.20 -2.42
N GLY A 296 9.56 -30.21 -1.88
CA GLY A 296 8.64 -30.37 -0.75
C GLY A 296 7.20 -30.74 -1.16
N VAL A 297 6.91 -30.91 -2.44
CA VAL A 297 5.55 -31.21 -2.93
C VAL A 297 5.38 -32.71 -3.13
N ASN A 298 4.22 -33.23 -2.69
CA ASN A 298 3.84 -34.61 -2.97
C ASN A 298 3.19 -34.70 -4.36
N ASN A 299 3.92 -35.24 -5.33
CA ASN A 299 3.45 -35.46 -6.71
C ASN A 299 2.94 -34.16 -7.38
N PRO A 300 3.84 -33.21 -7.71
CA PRO A 300 3.46 -31.97 -8.38
C PRO A 300 2.86 -32.27 -9.76
N ILE A 301 1.81 -31.53 -10.13
CA ILE A 301 1.23 -31.63 -11.47
C ILE A 301 2.24 -31.11 -12.49
N GLU A 302 2.35 -31.82 -13.62
CA GLU A 302 3.29 -31.51 -14.70
C GLU A 302 3.09 -30.08 -15.24
N SER A 303 1.84 -29.63 -15.44
CA SER A 303 1.56 -28.27 -15.91
C SER A 303 2.09 -27.17 -14.98
N ILE A 304 1.99 -27.37 -13.66
CA ILE A 304 2.53 -26.44 -12.66
C ILE A 304 4.06 -26.45 -12.69
N THR A 305 4.65 -27.64 -12.75
CA THR A 305 6.11 -27.82 -12.81
C THR A 305 6.69 -27.14 -14.06
N ASN A 306 6.08 -27.39 -15.23
CA ASN A 306 6.50 -26.82 -16.50
C ASN A 306 6.39 -25.28 -16.47
N TYR A 307 5.25 -24.75 -16.01
CA TYR A 307 5.06 -23.30 -15.88
C TYR A 307 6.12 -22.64 -14.98
N LEU A 308 6.40 -23.23 -13.80
CA LEU A 308 7.38 -22.68 -12.87
C LEU A 308 8.81 -22.75 -13.41
N ASN A 309 9.19 -23.85 -14.06
CA ASN A 309 10.52 -24.01 -14.66
C ASN A 309 10.73 -23.10 -15.87
N GLU A 310 9.68 -22.88 -16.67
CA GLU A 310 9.71 -21.93 -17.79
C GLU A 310 9.85 -20.48 -17.30
N LYS A 311 9.07 -20.11 -16.27
CA LYS A 311 9.07 -18.75 -15.72
C LYS A 311 10.35 -18.43 -14.91
N PHE A 312 10.98 -19.44 -14.31
CA PHE A 312 12.18 -19.29 -13.48
C PHE A 312 13.26 -20.33 -13.86
N PRO A 313 13.93 -20.21 -15.02
CA PRO A 313 14.86 -21.23 -15.51
C PRO A 313 16.20 -21.25 -14.74
N ALA A 314 16.82 -22.43 -14.66
CA ALA A 314 18.12 -22.65 -14.00
C ALA A 314 19.27 -21.79 -14.56
N ASN A 315 19.19 -21.43 -15.84
CA ASN A 315 20.22 -20.65 -16.54
C ASN A 315 20.17 -19.15 -16.24
N THR A 316 19.29 -18.71 -15.35
CA THR A 316 19.41 -17.39 -14.74
C THR A 316 20.49 -17.48 -13.65
N LEU A 317 21.75 -17.61 -14.08
CA LEU A 317 22.78 -16.84 -13.39
C LEU A 317 22.19 -15.46 -13.28
N GLN A 318 21.98 -14.98 -12.05
CA GLN A 318 21.78 -13.55 -11.83
C GLN A 318 22.77 -12.84 -12.76
N PRO A 319 22.41 -11.75 -13.44
CA PRO A 319 23.45 -10.81 -13.77
C PRO A 319 24.06 -10.42 -12.42
N LEU A 320 25.14 -11.11 -12.02
CA LEU A 320 26.29 -10.46 -11.45
C LEU A 320 26.41 -9.22 -12.29
N ALA A 321 26.05 -8.09 -11.70
CA ALA A 321 26.14 -6.80 -12.33
C ALA A 321 27.41 -6.80 -13.16
N SER A 322 27.24 -6.84 -14.48
CA SER A 322 28.33 -6.51 -15.37
C SER A 322 28.63 -5.07 -14.99
N THR A 323 29.66 -4.91 -14.18
CA THR A 323 30.43 -3.69 -14.05
C THR A 323 30.88 -3.35 -15.46
N ASN A 324 30.02 -2.64 -16.20
CA ASN A 324 30.24 -1.95 -17.47
C ASN A 324 28.86 -1.52 -17.97
N ASP A 325 28.32 -0.49 -17.33
CA ASP A 325 27.54 0.60 -17.94
C ASP A 325 27.05 1.51 -16.81
N ILE A 326 28.02 2.14 -16.13
CA ILE A 326 27.76 3.33 -15.33
C ILE A 326 27.84 4.50 -16.33
N PRO A 327 26.80 5.34 -16.46
CA PRO A 327 26.92 6.58 -17.22
C PRO A 327 28.07 7.37 -16.58
N VAL A 328 29.13 7.59 -17.35
CA VAL A 328 30.31 8.36 -16.95
C VAL A 328 29.84 9.76 -16.51
N GLY A 329 29.59 9.91 -15.21
CA GLY A 329 28.90 11.07 -14.63
C GLY A 329 28.21 10.78 -13.29
N SER A 330 27.69 9.57 -13.05
CA SER A 330 27.03 9.23 -11.77
C SER A 330 28.00 8.79 -10.67
N GLU A 331 29.15 8.21 -11.01
CA GLU A 331 30.18 7.80 -10.04
C GLU A 331 30.76 8.99 -9.26
N GLN A 332 30.94 10.13 -9.94
CA GLN A 332 31.45 11.36 -9.33
C GLN A 332 30.46 11.94 -8.32
N VAL A 333 29.18 11.99 -8.67
CA VAL A 333 28.11 12.44 -7.78
C VAL A 333 27.97 11.50 -6.57
N ILE A 334 28.10 10.18 -6.78
CA ILE A 334 28.06 9.20 -5.69
C ILE A 334 29.26 9.37 -4.74
N GLN A 335 30.47 9.60 -5.27
CA GLN A 335 31.65 9.87 -4.44
C GLN A 335 31.54 11.19 -3.68
N GLU A 336 30.96 12.22 -4.31
CA GLU A 336 30.72 13.52 -3.69
C GLU A 336 29.70 13.42 -2.55
N LEU A 337 28.57 12.75 -2.78
CA LEU A 337 27.57 12.46 -1.74
C LEU A 337 28.13 11.59 -0.61
N LYS A 338 29.01 10.63 -0.92
CA LYS A 338 29.69 9.83 0.10
C LYS A 338 30.65 10.69 0.94
N GLY A 339 31.36 11.61 0.30
CA GLY A 339 32.22 12.58 0.98
C GLY A 339 31.43 13.52 1.89
N GLU A 340 30.29 14.04 1.42
CA GLU A 340 29.39 14.86 2.24
C GLU A 340 28.79 14.09 3.43
N LEU A 341 28.42 12.83 3.22
CA LEU A 341 27.91 11.96 4.27
C LEU A 341 28.95 11.75 5.38
N GLU A 342 30.20 11.47 5.02
CA GLU A 342 31.28 11.29 6.00
C GLU A 342 31.64 12.59 6.73
N ARG A 343 31.61 13.74 6.05
CA ARG A 343 31.76 15.06 6.70
C ARG A 343 30.63 15.31 7.70
N THR A 344 29.39 14.98 7.32
CA THR A 344 28.21 15.17 8.19
C THR A 344 28.29 14.26 9.41
N LYS A 345 28.70 12.99 9.24
CA LYS A 345 28.94 12.08 10.36
C LYS A 345 30.02 12.62 11.32
N ALA A 346 31.12 13.13 10.80
CA ALA A 346 32.18 13.72 11.62
C ALA A 346 31.68 14.94 12.42
N GLN A 347 30.89 15.82 11.80
CA GLN A 347 30.26 16.95 12.48
C GLN A 347 29.28 16.50 13.57
N LEU A 348 28.54 15.41 13.33
CA LEU A 348 27.57 14.87 14.27
C LEU A 348 28.26 14.27 15.51
N ILE A 349 29.37 13.55 15.32
CA ILE A 349 30.22 13.05 16.41
C ILE A 349 30.77 14.21 17.25
N GLU A 350 31.20 15.30 16.61
CA GLU A 350 31.70 16.46 17.35
C GLU A 350 30.59 17.15 18.15
N LYS A 351 29.38 17.28 17.58
CA LYS A 351 28.21 17.80 18.29
C LYS A 351 27.79 16.92 19.46
N GLU A 352 27.92 15.61 19.34
CA GLU A 352 27.64 14.65 20.42
C GLU A 352 28.64 14.84 21.58
N ARG A 353 29.94 15.02 21.29
CA ARG A 353 30.95 15.34 22.32
C ARG A 353 30.70 16.69 23.00
N GLU A 354 30.27 17.69 22.23
CA GLU A 354 29.93 19.02 22.74
C GLU A 354 28.71 18.94 23.66
N LEU A 355 27.68 18.17 23.27
CA LEU A 355 26.51 17.89 24.08
C LEU A 355 26.88 17.18 25.39
N ASP A 356 27.72 16.15 25.32
CA ASP A 356 28.22 15.43 26.49
C ASP A 356 28.98 16.34 27.46
N ARG A 357 29.76 17.30 26.93
CA ARG A 357 30.42 18.30 27.75
C ARG A 357 29.41 19.20 28.46
N VAL A 358 28.41 19.71 27.74
CA VAL A 358 27.34 20.54 28.31
C VAL A 358 26.56 19.77 29.37
N VAL A 359 26.26 18.49 29.16
CA VAL A 359 25.60 17.62 30.14
C VAL A 359 26.46 17.50 31.40
N ARG A 360 27.76 17.23 31.27
CA ARG A 360 28.68 17.17 32.43
C ARG A 360 28.73 18.49 33.21
N GLU A 361 28.79 19.62 32.51
CA GLU A 361 28.80 20.95 33.14
C GLU A 361 27.47 21.22 33.87
N ARG A 362 26.33 20.88 33.27
CA ARG A 362 25.01 21.01 33.89
C ARG A 362 24.86 20.12 35.12
N THR A 363 25.31 18.87 35.06
CA THR A 363 25.33 17.95 36.22
C THR A 363 26.19 18.49 37.35
N ARG A 364 27.36 19.07 37.04
CA ARG A 364 28.20 19.74 38.04
C ARG A 364 27.49 20.94 38.67
N GLY A 365 26.78 21.73 37.87
CA GLY A 365 25.95 22.85 38.34
C GLY A 365 24.84 22.40 39.29
N ILE A 366 24.12 21.32 38.94
CA ILE A 366 23.07 20.73 39.78
C ILE A 366 23.65 20.29 41.13
N ASN A 367 24.76 19.56 41.14
CA ASN A 367 25.41 19.13 42.39
C ASN A 367 25.81 20.32 43.27
N LYS A 368 26.26 21.43 42.67
CA LYS A 368 26.62 22.64 43.41
C LYS A 368 25.40 23.34 44.00
N ILE A 369 24.28 23.36 43.29
CA ILE A 369 23.00 23.87 43.81
C ILE A 369 22.54 23.00 45.01
N SER A 370 22.58 21.68 44.87
CA SER A 370 22.20 20.77 45.97
C SER A 370 23.07 20.99 47.21
N GLN A 371 24.37 21.24 47.05
CA GLN A 371 25.25 21.54 48.18
C GLN A 371 24.87 22.87 48.86
N LEU A 372 24.63 23.93 48.08
CA LEU A 372 24.22 25.22 48.63
C LEU A 372 22.86 25.17 49.33
N GLU A 373 21.93 24.34 48.85
CA GLU A 373 20.64 24.11 49.52
C GLU A 373 20.82 23.42 50.88
N GLU A 374 21.78 22.51 51.00
CA GLU A 374 22.10 21.84 52.26
C GLU A 374 22.77 22.81 53.24
N ASP A 375 23.75 23.58 52.77
CA ASP A 375 24.43 24.61 53.57
C ASP A 375 23.42 25.64 54.10
N LEU A 376 22.49 26.10 53.25
CA LEU A 376 21.41 27.02 53.64
C LEU A 376 20.45 26.40 54.67
N ARG A 377 20.17 25.09 54.57
CA ARG A 377 19.36 24.37 55.56
C ARG A 377 20.06 24.33 56.92
N GLN A 378 21.37 24.08 56.95
CA GLN A 378 22.14 24.06 58.18
C GLN A 378 22.21 25.44 58.82
N GLU A 379 22.43 26.50 58.06
CA GLU A 379 22.43 27.88 58.58
C GLU A 379 21.07 28.28 59.14
N LYS A 380 19.97 27.95 58.44
CA LYS A 380 18.61 28.20 58.95
C LYS A 380 18.35 27.44 60.25
N SER A 381 18.81 26.20 60.35
CA SER A 381 18.72 25.42 61.59
C SER A 381 19.48 26.09 62.73
N ALA A 382 20.74 26.48 62.49
CA ALA A 382 21.59 27.13 63.49
C ALA A 382 21.04 28.49 63.95
N GLN A 383 20.45 29.28 63.06
CA GLN A 383 19.77 30.53 63.43
C GLN A 383 18.52 30.28 64.25
N LYS A 384 17.77 29.23 63.95
CA LYS A 384 16.56 28.86 64.70
C LYS A 384 16.88 28.40 66.13
N THR A 385 18.01 27.73 66.33
CA THR A 385 18.52 27.37 67.66
C THR A 385 18.94 28.61 68.46
N LYS A 386 19.63 29.57 67.83
CA LYS A 386 20.04 30.85 68.46
C LYS A 386 18.89 31.80 68.83
N ILE A 387 17.71 31.62 68.25
CA ILE A 387 16.50 32.43 68.56
C ILE A 387 15.69 31.79 69.72
N ASN A 388 15.92 30.50 70.00
CA ASN A 388 15.23 29.74 71.04
C ASN A 388 16.04 29.60 72.34
N ASP A 389 17.28 30.09 72.37
CA ASP A 389 18.12 30.33 73.55
C ASP A 389 18.03 31.82 73.93
#